data_AF-A0A2V9H7K1-F1
#
_entry.id   AF-A0A2V9H7K1-F1
#
_cell.length_a   1.000
_cell.length_b   1.000
_cell.length_c   1.000
_cell.angle_alpha   90.00
_cell.angle_beta   90.00
_cell.angle_gamma   90.00
#
_symmetry.space_group_name_H-M   'P 1'
#
loop_
_entity.id
_entity.type
_entity.pdbx_description
1 polymer ?
#
loop_
_entity_poly.entity_id
_entity_poly.type
_entity_poly.pdbx_seq_one_letter_code
_entity_poly.pdbx_strand_id
1 'polypeptide(L)'
;MKEKRVRRSQREEHNRILGRRSFLQLLCLGLARQIGIPGTAAFANPSSIPLFREAAEEVGLKFHHFTGTMGQYFMPEIMGAGVALFDYDNDGDLDVYLVQGTMLDPTEDPRKAKFPPPPEWKPGNRLFRNLLSETGKLEFVDVTEKAGVGHVGYGMGVAVGDYDNDGFQDLYVTNFGHNVLYHNNGDGTFTDVTVQAGVDDLRWSTSAAWVDYDRDGRLDLFVANYLDFTVKGNKQCYASTGERDYCTPKMYQPVPARLFHNRGDGTFEDVTESAGIGAAIGPGLGVVCADFNG
;
A
#
# COMPACT_ATOMS: atom_id res chain seq x y z
N MET A 1 32.11 -10.81 -61.38
CA MET A 1 31.31 -10.72 -62.63
C MET A 1 29.98 -10.10 -62.26
N LYS A 2 29.79 -8.79 -62.50
CA LYS A 2 29.15 -8.22 -63.71
C LYS A 2 27.77 -8.84 -63.98
N GLU A 3 26.71 -8.17 -63.56
CA GLU A 3 25.87 -7.27 -64.37
C GLU A 3 24.74 -8.01 -65.08
N LYS A 4 23.47 -7.67 -64.75
CA LYS A 4 22.61 -7.03 -65.75
C LYS A 4 21.44 -6.28 -65.13
N ARG A 5 21.25 -5.13 -65.74
CA ARG A 5 20.42 -3.96 -65.46
C ARG A 5 19.18 -4.04 -66.34
N VAL A 6 18.00 -3.69 -65.81
CA VAL A 6 16.93 -3.09 -66.62
C VAL A 6 16.33 -1.92 -65.82
N ARG A 7 16.54 -0.71 -66.35
CA ARG A 7 15.78 0.52 -66.08
C ARG A 7 14.50 0.45 -66.95
N ARG A 8 13.35 1.10 -66.69
CA ARG A 8 13.13 2.52 -66.35
C ARG A 8 11.61 2.78 -66.24
N SER A 9 11.19 3.72 -65.38
CA SER A 9 10.06 4.69 -65.56
C SER A 9 9.79 5.35 -64.20
N GLN A 10 10.50 6.43 -63.80
CA GLN A 10 10.21 7.85 -64.01
C GLN A 10 8.82 8.37 -63.51
N ARG A 11 8.83 8.88 -62.27
CA ARG A 11 8.22 10.14 -61.77
C ARG A 11 8.46 10.14 -60.24
N GLU A 12 9.47 10.84 -59.68
CA GLU A 12 9.45 12.27 -59.30
C GLU A 12 8.06 12.67 -58.74
N GLU A 13 7.89 12.98 -57.46
CA GLU A 13 8.51 14.12 -56.78
C GLU A 13 8.56 14.02 -55.24
N HIS A 14 9.57 14.70 -54.72
CA HIS A 14 9.99 15.03 -53.36
C HIS A 14 8.96 15.11 -52.23
N ASN A 15 9.28 14.44 -51.11
CA ASN A 15 8.88 14.85 -49.76
C ASN A 15 10.13 14.96 -48.90
N ARG A 16 10.56 16.19 -48.57
CA ARG A 16 11.52 16.43 -47.49
C ARG A 16 11.30 17.79 -46.82
N ILE A 17 11.08 17.67 -45.51
CA ILE A 17 11.55 18.54 -44.42
C ILE A 17 10.79 19.85 -44.23
N LEU A 18 10.18 20.00 -43.04
CA LEU A 18 10.37 21.19 -42.21
C LEU A 18 10.04 20.88 -40.74
N GLY A 19 10.98 21.24 -39.87
CA GLY A 19 10.99 20.96 -38.44
C GLY A 19 10.49 22.10 -37.55
N ARG A 20 10.66 21.86 -36.26
CA ARG A 20 10.25 22.66 -35.08
C ARG A 20 10.75 24.13 -35.09
N ARG A 21 9.93 25.00 -34.47
CA ARG A 21 10.17 26.35 -33.89
C ARG A 21 10.08 27.56 -34.83
N SER A 22 9.01 28.36 -34.68
CA SER A 22 9.00 29.81 -34.31
C SER A 22 7.58 30.38 -34.56
N PHE A 23 6.82 30.78 -33.55
CA PHE A 23 6.83 32.05 -32.80
C PHE A 23 6.09 33.23 -33.49
N LEU A 24 4.96 33.60 -32.88
CA LEU A 24 4.37 34.96 -32.68
C LEU A 24 3.61 35.73 -33.80
N GLN A 25 2.35 36.07 -33.45
CA GLN A 25 1.69 37.41 -33.49
C GLN A 25 1.27 38.01 -34.86
N LEU A 26 0.21 38.83 -35.05
CA LEU A 26 -0.68 39.59 -34.17
C LEU A 26 -2.00 39.96 -34.93
N LEU A 27 -2.99 40.43 -34.16
CA LEU A 27 -4.35 40.96 -34.43
C LEU A 27 -4.59 41.85 -35.68
N CYS A 28 -5.85 41.87 -36.18
CA CYS A 28 -6.71 43.08 -36.19
C CYS A 28 -8.19 42.82 -36.57
N LEU A 29 -9.08 43.66 -36.02
CA LEU A 29 -10.56 43.57 -35.95
C LEU A 29 -11.32 43.80 -37.28
N GLY A 30 -12.55 43.26 -37.36
CA GLY A 30 -13.58 43.67 -38.32
C GLY A 30 -14.99 43.17 -37.96
N LEU A 31 -15.93 44.11 -37.84
CA LEU A 31 -17.29 44.00 -37.28
C LEU A 31 -18.27 43.06 -38.04
N ALA A 32 -19.09 42.37 -37.23
CA ALA A 32 -20.53 42.11 -37.35
C ALA A 32 -21.15 41.64 -38.69
N ARG A 33 -21.75 40.44 -38.66
CA ARG A 33 -23.19 40.24 -38.93
C ARG A 33 -23.67 38.86 -38.49
N GLN A 34 -24.71 38.85 -37.65
CA GLN A 34 -25.51 37.68 -37.32
C GLN A 34 -26.16 37.12 -38.59
N ILE A 35 -25.90 35.84 -38.87
CA ILE A 35 -26.85 34.96 -39.54
C ILE A 35 -26.88 33.70 -38.67
N GLY A 36 -28.00 33.52 -37.96
CA GLY A 36 -28.21 32.35 -37.11
C GLY A 36 -28.23 31.09 -37.97
N ILE A 37 -27.27 30.19 -37.71
CA ILE A 37 -27.34 28.82 -38.20
C ILE A 37 -28.14 28.04 -37.14
N PRO A 38 -29.25 27.38 -37.51
CA PRO A 38 -30.06 26.63 -36.58
C PRO A 38 -29.27 25.45 -36.04
N GLY A 39 -29.21 25.37 -34.70
CA GLY A 39 -28.98 24.17 -33.90
C GLY A 39 -27.93 23.21 -34.43
N THR A 40 -26.66 23.44 -34.12
CA THR A 40 -25.81 22.31 -33.73
C THR A 40 -26.38 21.82 -32.41
N ALA A 41 -27.37 20.93 -32.47
CA ALA A 41 -27.60 20.00 -31.37
C ALA A 41 -26.25 19.31 -31.19
N ALA A 42 -25.51 19.73 -30.16
CA ALA A 42 -24.37 18.98 -29.71
C ALA A 42 -24.89 17.56 -29.55
N PHE A 43 -24.33 16.61 -30.31
CA PHE A 43 -24.48 15.21 -29.98
C PHE A 43 -23.96 15.12 -28.56
N ALA A 44 -24.89 15.09 -27.58
CA ALA A 44 -24.56 14.80 -26.22
C ALA A 44 -23.92 13.43 -26.30
N ASN A 45 -22.59 13.38 -26.12
CA ASN A 45 -21.91 12.12 -25.90
C ASN A 45 -22.74 11.40 -24.82
N PRO A 46 -23.21 10.17 -25.07
CA PRO A 46 -23.93 9.43 -24.04
C PRO A 46 -23.06 9.47 -22.80
N SER A 47 -23.60 10.02 -21.71
CA SER A 47 -22.88 10.28 -20.47
C SER A 47 -22.06 9.04 -20.14
N SER A 48 -20.75 9.16 -20.22
CA SER A 48 -19.86 8.04 -19.91
C SER A 48 -20.05 7.75 -18.43
N ILE A 49 -20.85 6.73 -18.11
CA ILE A 49 -20.94 6.21 -16.75
C ILE A 49 -19.51 5.78 -16.39
N PRO A 50 -18.91 6.37 -15.35
CA PRO A 50 -17.54 6.04 -15.02
C PRO A 50 -17.46 4.57 -14.58
N LEU A 51 -16.40 3.86 -15.01
CA LEU A 51 -16.18 2.44 -14.67
C LEU A 51 -15.99 2.26 -13.15
N PHE A 52 -15.40 3.26 -12.50
CA PHE A 52 -15.23 3.33 -11.05
C PHE A 52 -15.69 4.69 -10.54
N ARG A 53 -16.25 4.70 -9.34
CA ARG A 53 -16.67 5.91 -8.63
C ARG A 53 -16.09 5.87 -7.23
N GLU A 54 -15.57 7.01 -6.76
CA GLU A 54 -15.21 7.20 -5.36
C GLU A 54 -16.51 7.18 -4.53
N ALA A 55 -16.55 6.36 -3.49
CA ALA A 55 -17.73 6.17 -2.65
C ALA A 55 -17.40 6.09 -1.15
N ALA A 56 -16.12 6.18 -0.77
CA ALA A 56 -15.68 5.96 0.61
C ALA A 56 -16.35 6.93 1.57
N GLU A 57 -16.43 8.22 1.21
CA GLU A 57 -17.09 9.22 2.06
C GLU A 57 -18.61 8.99 2.20
N GLU A 58 -19.27 8.55 1.12
CA GLU A 58 -20.71 8.26 1.09
C GLU A 58 -21.08 7.11 2.02
N VAL A 59 -20.20 6.11 2.13
CA VAL A 59 -20.40 4.94 2.98
C VAL A 59 -19.74 5.10 4.35
N GLY A 60 -19.20 6.26 4.71
CA GLY A 60 -18.62 6.49 6.04
C GLY A 60 -17.17 6.04 6.23
N LEU A 61 -16.51 5.49 5.20
CA LEU A 61 -15.10 5.07 5.21
C LEU A 61 -14.19 6.29 5.02
N LYS A 62 -14.06 7.10 6.07
CA LYS A 62 -13.28 8.35 6.07
C LYS A 62 -11.87 8.12 6.61
N PHE A 63 -10.90 7.93 5.70
CA PHE A 63 -9.50 7.71 6.05
C PHE A 63 -8.57 8.58 5.22
N HIS A 64 -7.56 9.16 5.88
CA HIS A 64 -6.48 9.87 5.22
C HIS A 64 -5.14 9.28 5.65
N HIS A 65 -4.44 8.64 4.72
CA HIS A 65 -3.10 8.11 4.96
C HIS A 65 -2.09 9.25 5.11
N PHE A 66 -1.19 9.15 6.09
CA PHE A 66 -0.15 10.12 6.37
C PHE A 66 1.23 9.49 6.17
N THR A 67 2.00 10.01 5.22
CA THR A 67 3.32 9.45 4.87
C THR A 67 4.46 9.98 5.74
N GLY A 68 4.24 11.03 6.54
CA GLY A 68 5.29 11.62 7.37
C GLY A 68 6.44 12.29 6.62
N THR A 69 6.34 12.50 5.30
CA THR A 69 7.47 12.96 4.50
C THR A 69 7.87 14.41 4.79
N MET A 70 9.16 14.61 5.05
CA MET A 70 9.81 15.92 5.24
C MET A 70 10.64 16.34 4.02
N GLY A 71 10.56 15.60 2.91
CA GLY A 71 11.43 15.80 1.75
C GLY A 71 12.86 15.30 1.96
N GLN A 72 13.06 14.38 2.91
CA GLN A 72 14.34 13.71 3.15
C GLN A 72 14.52 12.44 2.30
N TYR A 73 13.49 12.06 1.53
CA TYR A 73 13.51 10.91 0.64
C TYR A 73 13.85 9.62 1.40
N PHE A 74 13.25 9.44 2.59
CA PHE A 74 13.43 8.22 3.36
C PHE A 74 12.78 7.06 2.62
N MET A 75 13.51 5.94 2.53
CA MET A 75 13.06 4.77 1.76
C MET A 75 11.64 4.29 2.14
N PRO A 76 11.22 4.27 3.42
CA PRO A 76 9.87 3.84 3.79
C PRO A 76 8.73 4.73 3.29
N GLU A 77 9.01 5.99 2.89
CA GLU A 77 7.99 6.93 2.40
C GLU A 77 7.31 6.48 1.10
N ILE A 78 7.96 5.58 0.33
CA ILE A 78 7.47 5.12 -0.98
C ILE A 78 6.87 3.71 -0.97
N MET A 79 6.73 3.08 0.19
CA MET A 79 6.24 1.70 0.28
C MET A 79 4.74 1.57 0.51
N GLY A 80 4.07 2.66 0.93
CA GLY A 80 2.63 2.65 1.20
C GLY A 80 2.26 1.74 2.37
N ALA A 81 0.97 1.72 2.71
CA ALA A 81 0.43 0.91 3.79
C ALA A 81 -0.60 -0.11 3.27
N GLY A 82 -0.80 -1.17 4.05
CA GLY A 82 -1.71 -2.26 3.74
C GLY A 82 -3.15 -2.04 4.19
N VAL A 83 -4.02 -2.94 3.74
CA VAL A 83 -5.44 -3.03 4.11
C VAL A 83 -5.79 -4.50 4.35
N ALA A 84 -6.65 -4.76 5.32
CA ALA A 84 -7.32 -6.04 5.48
C ALA A 84 -8.83 -5.87 5.33
N LEU A 85 -9.45 -6.83 4.65
CA LEU A 85 -10.90 -7.03 4.61
C LEU A 85 -11.19 -8.33 5.34
N PHE A 86 -11.94 -8.27 6.43
CA PHE A 86 -12.16 -9.41 7.32
C PHE A 86 -13.40 -9.20 8.18
N ASP A 87 -14.01 -10.28 8.64
CA ASP A 87 -15.21 -10.23 9.49
C ASP A 87 -14.74 -10.23 10.96
N TYR A 88 -14.59 -9.05 11.57
CA TYR A 88 -13.92 -8.95 12.87
C TYR A 88 -14.83 -9.33 14.04
N ASP A 89 -16.15 -9.25 13.86
CA ASP A 89 -17.13 -9.59 14.89
C ASP A 89 -18.08 -10.73 14.50
N ASN A 90 -17.74 -11.48 13.46
CA ASN A 90 -18.43 -12.68 12.98
C ASN A 90 -19.90 -12.42 12.61
N ASP A 91 -20.23 -11.24 12.10
CA ASP A 91 -21.59 -10.85 11.71
C ASP A 91 -21.94 -11.19 10.24
N GLY A 92 -20.96 -11.69 9.49
CA GLY A 92 -21.12 -12.24 8.15
C GLY A 92 -20.88 -11.24 7.02
N ASP A 93 -20.49 -10.00 7.33
CA ASP A 93 -19.98 -9.06 6.34
C ASP A 93 -18.50 -8.71 6.58
N LEU A 94 -17.84 -8.09 5.60
CA LEU A 94 -16.41 -7.76 5.71
C LEU A 94 -16.24 -6.33 6.18
N ASP A 95 -15.48 -6.19 7.26
CA ASP A 95 -14.98 -4.94 7.82
C ASP A 95 -13.66 -4.52 7.17
N VAL A 96 -13.22 -3.30 7.47
CA VAL A 96 -12.00 -2.74 6.86
C VAL A 96 -11.02 -2.29 7.94
N TYR A 97 -9.84 -2.91 7.95
CA TYR A 97 -8.69 -2.42 8.71
C TYR A 97 -7.69 -1.71 7.79
N LEU A 98 -7.39 -0.45 8.08
CA LEU A 98 -6.48 0.39 7.32
C LEU A 98 -5.23 0.69 8.14
N VAL A 99 -4.07 0.31 7.59
CA VAL A 99 -2.77 0.57 8.19
C VAL A 99 -2.36 2.02 7.90
N GLN A 100 -1.76 2.68 8.90
CA GLN A 100 -1.43 4.10 8.89
C GLN A 100 0.08 4.31 9.01
N GLY A 101 0.55 5.42 8.43
CA GLY A 101 1.90 5.93 8.64
C GLY A 101 1.99 7.00 9.73
N THR A 102 3.22 7.35 10.09
CA THR A 102 3.51 8.38 11.08
C THR A 102 4.79 9.13 10.68
N MET A 103 5.33 9.99 11.54
CA MET A 103 6.65 10.56 11.31
C MET A 103 7.72 9.47 11.50
N LEU A 104 8.57 9.26 10.48
CA LEU A 104 9.72 8.36 10.60
C LEU A 104 10.77 8.88 11.59
N ASP A 105 10.94 10.20 11.67
CA ASP A 105 11.67 10.86 12.74
C ASP A 105 10.67 11.34 13.80
N PRO A 106 10.58 10.68 14.97
CA PRO A 106 9.60 11.04 15.99
C PRO A 106 9.88 12.39 16.67
N THR A 107 11.03 13.03 16.38
CA THR A 107 11.35 14.37 16.91
C THR A 107 10.76 15.50 16.05
N GLU A 108 10.27 15.18 14.85
CA GLU A 108 9.68 16.15 13.93
C GLU A 108 8.17 16.36 14.18
N ASP A 109 7.70 17.56 13.88
CA ASP A 109 6.27 17.92 14.02
C ASP A 109 5.50 17.52 12.75
N PRO A 110 4.47 16.65 12.83
CA PRO A 110 3.66 16.24 11.68
C PRO A 110 3.06 17.40 10.89
N ARG A 111 2.81 18.55 11.53
CA ARG A 111 2.24 19.75 10.88
C ARG A 111 3.24 20.47 9.98
N LYS A 112 4.53 20.13 10.10
CA LYS A 112 5.61 20.63 9.23
C LYS A 112 5.95 19.68 8.09
N ALA A 113 5.27 18.53 8.02
CA ALA A 113 5.41 17.62 6.88
C ALA A 113 5.11 18.35 5.57
N LYS A 114 5.75 17.89 4.49
CA LYS A 114 5.54 18.46 3.15
C LYS A 114 4.08 18.37 2.71
N PHE A 115 3.39 17.31 3.16
CA PHE A 115 1.95 17.11 3.02
C PHE A 115 1.37 16.90 4.41
N PRO A 116 1.04 17.98 5.14
CA PRO A 116 0.52 17.86 6.49
C PRO A 116 -0.88 17.21 6.47
N PRO A 117 -1.23 16.42 7.50
CA PRO A 117 -2.55 15.82 7.58
C PRO A 117 -3.62 16.90 7.84
N PRO A 118 -4.90 16.64 7.50
CA PRO A 118 -6.00 17.56 7.80
C PRO A 118 -6.20 17.74 9.32
N PRO A 119 -6.84 18.84 9.78
CA PRO A 119 -6.97 19.17 11.20
C PRO A 119 -7.62 18.07 12.07
N GLU A 120 -8.58 17.33 11.51
CA GLU A 120 -9.32 16.25 12.16
C GLU A 120 -8.63 14.87 12.09
N TRP A 121 -7.45 14.80 11.47
CA TRP A 121 -6.69 13.57 11.39
C TRP A 121 -6.26 13.08 12.78
N LYS A 122 -6.36 11.76 12.99
CA LYS A 122 -5.85 11.09 14.18
C LYS A 122 -4.73 10.13 13.78
N PRO A 123 -3.63 10.03 14.54
CA PRO A 123 -2.59 9.04 14.30
C PRO A 123 -3.10 7.62 14.53
N GLY A 124 -2.38 6.66 13.98
CA GLY A 124 -2.63 5.23 14.17
C GLY A 124 -3.60 4.62 13.15
N ASN A 125 -3.57 3.30 13.10
CA ASN A 125 -4.38 2.47 12.22
C ASN A 125 -5.88 2.67 12.49
N ARG A 126 -6.74 2.23 11.57
CA ARG A 126 -8.19 2.36 11.70
C ARG A 126 -8.91 1.05 11.43
N LEU A 127 -9.92 0.74 12.24
CA LEU A 127 -10.89 -0.32 11.99
C LEU A 127 -12.27 0.31 11.76
N PHE A 128 -12.88 -0.03 10.63
CA PHE A 128 -14.22 0.38 10.25
C PHE A 128 -15.13 -0.84 10.23
N ARG A 129 -16.11 -0.88 11.13
CA ARG A 129 -17.16 -1.88 11.13
C ARG A 129 -18.14 -1.63 9.99
N ASN A 130 -18.45 -2.64 9.21
CA ASN A 130 -19.49 -2.62 8.21
C ASN A 130 -20.84 -2.98 8.86
N LEU A 131 -21.90 -2.29 8.44
CA LEU A 131 -23.25 -2.44 8.98
C LEU A 131 -24.21 -3.08 7.98
N LEU A 132 -23.69 -3.69 6.91
CA LEU A 132 -24.49 -4.20 5.81
C LEU A 132 -25.38 -5.35 6.25
N SER A 133 -24.85 -6.27 7.07
CA SER A 133 -25.56 -7.43 7.62
C SER A 133 -26.77 -6.98 8.47
N GLU A 134 -26.60 -5.95 9.30
CA GLU A 134 -27.62 -5.43 10.21
C GLU A 134 -28.65 -4.52 9.54
N THR A 135 -28.20 -3.65 8.63
CA THR A 135 -29.02 -2.54 8.09
C THR A 135 -29.50 -2.76 6.67
N GLY A 136 -28.90 -3.71 5.94
CA GLY A 136 -29.13 -3.91 4.51
C GLY A 136 -28.54 -2.82 3.61
N LYS A 137 -27.72 -1.93 4.15
CA LYS A 137 -27.05 -0.83 3.44
C LYS A 137 -25.56 -0.83 3.77
N LEU A 138 -24.72 -0.67 2.75
CA LEU A 138 -23.28 -0.52 2.95
C LEU A 138 -22.99 0.81 3.67
N GLU A 139 -22.57 0.69 4.92
CA GLU A 139 -22.24 1.81 5.80
C GLU A 139 -21.17 1.37 6.78
N PHE A 140 -20.15 2.20 6.96
CA PHE A 140 -19.00 1.95 7.80
C PHE A 140 -18.95 2.90 8.98
N VAL A 141 -18.64 2.38 10.15
CA VAL A 141 -18.43 3.15 11.38
C VAL A 141 -17.03 2.89 11.92
N ASP A 142 -16.27 3.95 12.21
CA ASP A 142 -14.96 3.84 12.86
C ASP A 142 -15.14 3.32 14.29
N VAL A 143 -14.67 2.10 14.54
CA VAL A 143 -14.71 1.41 15.84
C VAL A 143 -13.33 1.28 16.47
N THR A 144 -12.30 1.94 15.92
CA THR A 144 -10.88 1.77 16.28
C THR A 144 -10.63 1.88 17.78
N GLU A 145 -11.16 2.93 18.42
CA GLU A 145 -10.95 3.19 19.85
C GLU A 145 -11.67 2.14 20.71
N LYS A 146 -12.87 1.72 20.31
CA LYS A 146 -13.65 0.69 21.00
C LYS A 146 -12.97 -0.68 20.89
N ALA A 147 -12.45 -1.00 19.70
CA ALA A 147 -11.83 -2.29 19.41
C ALA A 147 -10.39 -2.40 19.95
N GLY A 148 -9.70 -1.28 20.23
CA GLY A 148 -8.35 -1.30 20.81
C GLY A 148 -7.22 -1.50 19.80
N VAL A 149 -7.47 -1.32 18.50
CA VAL A 149 -6.54 -1.66 17.40
C VAL A 149 -5.84 -0.46 16.75
N GLY A 150 -5.83 0.68 17.43
CA GLY A 150 -5.34 1.97 16.92
C GLY A 150 -3.83 2.22 17.10
N HIS A 151 -2.98 1.19 17.07
CA HIS A 151 -1.53 1.36 17.26
C HIS A 151 -0.94 2.43 16.35
N VAL A 152 -0.02 3.24 16.90
CA VAL A 152 0.68 4.32 16.22
C VAL A 152 2.09 3.84 15.87
N GLY A 153 2.21 3.23 14.69
CA GLY A 153 3.48 2.85 14.08
C GLY A 153 3.63 3.45 12.68
N TYR A 154 4.77 3.23 12.06
CA TYR A 154 4.92 3.45 10.62
C TYR A 154 4.59 2.13 9.92
N GLY A 155 3.29 1.89 9.71
CA GLY A 155 2.78 0.61 9.27
C GLY A 155 3.01 0.32 7.78
N MET A 156 3.12 -0.97 7.46
CA MET A 156 3.45 -1.47 6.13
C MET A 156 2.38 -2.41 5.61
N GLY A 157 2.09 -3.49 6.33
CA GLY A 157 1.15 -4.52 5.91
C GLY A 157 0.39 -5.11 7.09
N VAL A 158 -0.66 -5.86 6.79
CA VAL A 158 -1.49 -6.57 7.78
C VAL A 158 -1.81 -7.97 7.26
N ALA A 159 -1.80 -8.96 8.14
CA ALA A 159 -2.23 -10.33 7.89
C ALA A 159 -3.35 -10.70 8.85
N VAL A 160 -4.36 -11.40 8.35
CA VAL A 160 -5.54 -11.84 9.10
C VAL A 160 -5.55 -13.36 9.19
N GLY A 161 -5.73 -13.90 10.38
CA GLY A 161 -5.82 -15.34 10.61
C GLY A 161 -6.19 -15.64 12.05
N ASP A 162 -6.95 -16.71 12.25
CA ASP A 162 -7.30 -17.25 13.58
C ASP A 162 -6.13 -18.13 14.05
N TYR A 163 -5.17 -17.54 14.78
CA TYR A 163 -3.91 -18.23 15.08
C TYR A 163 -4.01 -19.18 16.28
N ASP A 164 -5.00 -18.98 17.14
CA ASP A 164 -5.24 -19.82 18.31
C ASP A 164 -6.45 -20.77 18.19
N ASN A 165 -7.09 -20.78 17.00
CA ASN A 165 -8.21 -21.63 16.64
C ASN A 165 -9.44 -21.41 17.54
N ASP A 166 -9.69 -20.19 17.98
CA ASP A 166 -10.82 -19.84 18.83
C ASP A 166 -12.09 -19.47 18.03
N GLY A 167 -11.98 -19.37 16.70
CA GLY A 167 -13.06 -19.01 15.78
C GLY A 167 -13.18 -17.52 15.50
N PHE A 168 -12.28 -16.69 16.02
CA PHE A 168 -12.21 -15.26 15.78
C PHE A 168 -10.92 -14.89 15.04
N GLN A 169 -11.02 -14.00 14.07
CA GLN A 169 -9.86 -13.64 13.26
C GLN A 169 -8.99 -12.61 13.97
N ASP A 170 -7.70 -12.92 14.11
CA ASP A 170 -6.68 -12.05 14.68
C ASP A 170 -5.96 -11.21 13.62
N LEU A 171 -5.22 -10.19 14.08
CA LEU A 171 -4.46 -9.29 13.20
C LEU A 171 -2.98 -9.26 13.55
N TYR A 172 -2.12 -9.52 12.56
CA TYR A 172 -0.69 -9.20 12.65
C TYR A 172 -0.35 -8.01 11.75
N VAL A 173 0.11 -6.92 12.36
CA VAL A 173 0.50 -5.69 11.68
C VAL A 173 2.02 -5.57 11.61
N THR A 174 2.52 -5.42 10.40
CA THR A 174 3.95 -5.19 10.12
C THR A 174 4.26 -3.69 10.06
N ASN A 175 5.40 -3.28 10.62
CA ASN A 175 5.81 -1.89 10.68
C ASN A 175 7.29 -1.72 10.29
N PHE A 176 7.68 -0.47 10.06
CA PHE A 176 9.05 -0.05 10.26
C PHE A 176 9.28 0.18 11.77
N GLY A 177 9.84 -0.83 12.46
CA GLY A 177 9.90 -0.89 13.92
C GLY A 177 8.96 -1.97 14.46
N HIS A 178 8.55 -1.85 15.72
CA HIS A 178 7.74 -2.85 16.41
C HIS A 178 6.53 -3.33 15.59
N ASN A 179 6.43 -4.64 15.39
CA ASN A 179 5.23 -5.27 14.84
C ASN A 179 4.18 -5.42 15.95
N VAL A 180 2.93 -5.69 15.57
CA VAL A 180 1.84 -5.85 16.54
C VAL A 180 0.99 -7.07 16.21
N LEU A 181 0.83 -7.99 17.16
CA LEU A 181 -0.16 -9.07 17.12
C LEU A 181 -1.32 -8.71 18.04
N TYR A 182 -2.51 -8.60 17.45
CA TYR A 182 -3.76 -8.39 18.15
C TYR A 182 -4.55 -9.70 18.21
N HIS A 183 -4.78 -10.21 19.41
CA HIS A 183 -5.72 -11.29 19.66
C HIS A 183 -7.15 -10.74 19.73
N ASN A 184 -8.08 -11.34 18.98
CA ASN A 184 -9.49 -10.96 19.02
C ASN A 184 -10.18 -11.63 20.21
N ASN A 185 -10.74 -10.83 21.13
CA ASN A 185 -11.34 -11.37 22.35
C ASN A 185 -12.75 -11.95 22.14
N GLY A 186 -13.29 -11.91 20.91
CA GLY A 186 -14.62 -12.42 20.56
C GLY A 186 -15.79 -11.54 21.02
N ASP A 187 -15.52 -10.37 21.58
CA ASP A 187 -16.52 -9.39 22.04
C ASP A 187 -16.44 -8.06 21.26
N GLY A 188 -15.76 -8.07 20.11
CA GLY A 188 -15.50 -6.91 19.27
C GLY A 188 -14.35 -6.03 19.77
N THR A 189 -13.53 -6.54 20.69
CA THR A 189 -12.30 -5.91 21.17
C THR A 189 -11.09 -6.81 20.91
N PHE A 190 -9.91 -6.20 20.91
CA PHE A 190 -8.63 -6.89 20.72
C PHE A 190 -7.66 -6.61 21.86
N THR A 191 -6.78 -7.56 22.11
CA THR A 191 -5.66 -7.46 23.05
C THR A 191 -4.34 -7.49 22.27
N ASP A 192 -3.45 -6.52 22.51
CA ASP A 192 -2.07 -6.61 22.02
C ASP A 192 -1.32 -7.68 22.82
N VAL A 193 -1.00 -8.80 22.15
CA VAL A 193 -0.29 -9.94 22.73
C VAL A 193 1.13 -10.09 22.18
N THR A 194 1.63 -9.11 21.43
CA THR A 194 2.90 -9.21 20.66
C THR A 194 4.07 -9.72 21.48
N VAL A 195 4.28 -9.13 22.66
CA VAL A 195 5.38 -9.48 23.57
C VAL A 195 5.17 -10.86 24.19
N GLN A 196 3.93 -11.17 24.60
CA GLN A 196 3.57 -12.46 25.20
C GLN A 196 3.74 -13.59 24.18
N ALA A 197 3.30 -13.37 22.94
CA ALA A 197 3.37 -14.33 21.85
C ALA A 197 4.80 -14.50 21.31
N GLY A 198 5.70 -13.53 21.53
CA GLY A 198 7.10 -13.62 21.12
C GLY A 198 7.35 -13.31 19.64
N VAL A 199 6.45 -12.57 19.00
CA VAL A 199 6.44 -12.32 17.55
C VAL A 199 6.81 -10.89 17.15
N ASP A 200 7.36 -10.10 18.08
CA ASP A 200 7.88 -8.77 17.75
C ASP A 200 9.12 -8.88 16.84
N ASP A 201 9.24 -7.93 15.92
CA ASP A 201 10.41 -7.72 15.09
C ASP A 201 10.62 -6.21 14.93
N LEU A 202 11.76 -5.71 15.43
CA LEU A 202 12.11 -4.29 15.37
C LEU A 202 12.64 -3.85 14.01
N ARG A 203 12.88 -4.81 13.11
CA ARG A 203 13.40 -4.55 11.77
C ARG A 203 12.30 -3.97 10.90
N TRP A 204 12.63 -3.74 9.63
CA TRP A 204 11.64 -3.29 8.67
C TRP A 204 10.88 -4.46 8.08
N SER A 205 9.75 -4.80 8.68
CA SER A 205 8.79 -5.79 8.17
C SER A 205 7.81 -5.13 7.19
N THR A 206 7.50 -5.80 6.09
CA THR A 206 6.66 -5.22 5.02
C THR A 206 5.37 -5.98 4.76
N SER A 207 5.38 -7.28 5.01
CA SER A 207 4.23 -8.16 4.79
C SER A 207 4.36 -9.40 5.65
N ALA A 208 3.24 -10.03 5.93
CA ALA A 208 3.18 -11.27 6.68
C ALA A 208 2.13 -12.19 6.07
N ALA A 209 2.24 -13.48 6.36
CA ALA A 209 1.23 -14.48 6.01
C ALA A 209 1.13 -15.53 7.11
N TRP A 210 -0.09 -15.92 7.40
CA TRP A 210 -0.40 -17.08 8.21
C TRP A 210 -0.35 -18.33 7.33
N VAL A 211 0.27 -19.41 7.84
CA VAL A 211 0.44 -20.67 7.11
C VAL A 211 0.61 -21.81 8.10
N ASP A 212 -0.10 -22.92 7.90
CA ASP A 212 0.19 -24.17 8.62
C ASP A 212 1.25 -24.95 7.82
N TYR A 213 2.54 -24.65 8.06
CA TYR A 213 3.60 -25.17 7.19
C TYR A 213 3.99 -26.61 7.52
N ASP A 214 3.73 -27.06 8.76
CA ASP A 214 4.06 -28.39 9.24
C ASP A 214 2.84 -29.33 9.38
N ARG A 215 1.64 -28.82 9.08
CA ARG A 215 0.36 -29.54 9.01
C ARG A 215 -0.11 -30.04 10.36
N ASP A 216 0.15 -29.27 11.40
CA ASP A 216 -0.29 -29.59 12.75
C ASP A 216 -1.65 -28.98 13.11
N GLY A 217 -2.27 -28.27 12.16
CA GLY A 217 -3.58 -27.64 12.29
C GLY A 217 -3.55 -26.29 13.00
N ARG A 218 -2.38 -25.70 13.23
CA ARG A 218 -2.22 -24.35 13.79
C ARG A 218 -1.54 -23.46 12.77
N LEU A 219 -1.99 -22.21 12.70
CA LEU A 219 -1.35 -21.25 11.81
C LEU A 219 -0.03 -20.78 12.42
N ASP A 220 1.06 -21.01 11.68
CA ASP A 220 2.36 -20.39 11.89
C ASP A 220 2.43 -19.03 11.18
N LEU A 221 3.44 -18.23 11.52
CA LEU A 221 3.58 -16.87 11.02
C LEU A 221 4.88 -16.70 10.22
N PHE A 222 4.75 -16.35 8.95
CA PHE A 222 5.86 -15.86 8.12
C PHE A 222 5.85 -14.34 8.05
N VAL A 223 7.01 -13.70 8.25
CA VAL A 223 7.17 -12.24 8.19
C VAL A 223 8.28 -11.87 7.21
N ALA A 224 7.93 -11.16 6.14
CA ALA A 224 8.92 -10.63 5.21
C ALA A 224 9.55 -9.34 5.76
N ASN A 225 10.88 -9.30 5.76
CA ASN A 225 11.65 -8.10 6.03
C ASN A 225 12.33 -7.59 4.76
N TYR A 226 12.63 -6.29 4.74
CA TYR A 226 13.11 -5.63 3.53
C TYR A 226 14.58 -5.24 3.58
N LEU A 227 14.90 -4.13 4.24
CA LEU A 227 16.22 -3.51 4.20
C LEU A 227 16.64 -3.03 5.59
N ASP A 228 17.94 -3.05 5.85
CA ASP A 228 18.58 -2.43 7.01
C ASP A 228 18.66 -0.91 6.80
N PHE A 229 17.49 -0.28 6.87
CA PHE A 229 17.33 1.17 6.78
C PHE A 229 17.23 1.77 8.18
N THR A 230 17.91 2.90 8.39
CA THR A 230 17.69 3.76 9.56
C THR A 230 17.58 5.21 9.11
N VAL A 231 16.79 6.01 9.83
CA VAL A 231 16.63 7.45 9.55
C VAL A 231 17.97 8.17 9.56
N LYS A 232 18.82 7.88 10.56
CA LYS A 232 20.18 8.46 10.67
C LYS A 232 21.12 7.97 9.57
N GLY A 233 20.94 6.74 9.10
CA GLY A 233 21.72 6.12 8.03
C GLY A 233 21.18 6.37 6.63
N ASN A 234 20.19 7.24 6.47
CA ASN A 234 19.57 7.52 5.17
C ASN A 234 20.61 7.98 4.14
N LYS A 235 20.59 7.35 2.97
CA LYS A 235 21.51 7.66 1.88
C LYS A 235 20.92 8.74 0.97
N GLN A 236 21.79 9.57 0.40
CA GLN A 236 21.39 10.56 -0.60
C GLN A 236 21.58 9.97 -1.99
N CYS A 237 20.49 9.88 -2.73
CA CYS A 237 20.47 9.39 -4.10
C CYS A 237 19.92 10.47 -5.04
N TYR A 238 20.26 10.34 -6.32
CA TYR A 238 19.93 11.32 -7.34
C TYR A 238 19.50 10.61 -8.62
N ALA A 239 18.50 11.17 -9.29
CA ALA A 239 18.12 10.76 -10.64
C ALA A 239 19.26 11.06 -11.63
N SER A 240 19.19 10.47 -12.82
CA SER A 240 20.19 10.72 -13.89
C SER A 240 20.25 12.19 -14.33
N THR A 241 19.20 12.97 -14.05
CA THR A 241 19.12 14.42 -14.28
C THR A 241 19.83 15.24 -13.19
N GLY A 242 20.29 14.61 -12.10
CA GLY A 242 20.98 15.25 -10.98
C GLY A 242 20.09 15.75 -9.85
N GLU A 243 18.77 15.62 -9.98
CA GLU A 243 17.81 15.95 -8.91
C GLU A 243 17.80 14.89 -7.82
N ARG A 244 17.52 15.29 -6.56
CA ARG A 244 17.41 14.35 -5.44
C ARG A 244 16.26 13.38 -5.69
N ASP A 245 16.51 12.09 -5.43
CA ASP A 245 15.54 11.02 -5.63
C ASP A 245 15.68 9.96 -4.53
N TYR A 246 14.68 9.08 -4.44
CA TYR A 246 14.74 7.92 -3.55
C TYR A 246 15.83 6.95 -4.00
N CYS A 247 16.49 6.33 -3.02
CA CYS A 247 17.49 5.32 -3.31
C CYS A 247 16.87 4.05 -3.86
N THR A 248 17.58 3.36 -4.75
CA THR A 248 17.23 1.97 -5.11
C THR A 248 17.47 1.04 -3.90
N PRO A 249 16.67 -0.04 -3.73
CA PRO A 249 16.86 -1.01 -2.63
C PRO A 249 18.28 -1.58 -2.56
N LYS A 250 18.97 -1.69 -3.70
CA LYS A 250 20.37 -2.14 -3.80
C LYS A 250 21.37 -1.27 -3.03
N MET A 251 20.96 -0.08 -2.60
CA MET A 251 21.79 0.79 -1.78
C MET A 251 21.83 0.36 -0.33
N TYR A 252 20.93 -0.51 0.14
CA TYR A 252 20.88 -0.96 1.54
C TYR A 252 21.13 -2.47 1.61
N GLN A 253 21.56 -2.95 2.79
CA GLN A 253 21.68 -4.39 3.01
C GLN A 253 20.27 -4.98 3.15
N PRO A 254 19.96 -6.11 2.49
CA PRO A 254 18.70 -6.81 2.71
C PRO A 254 18.65 -7.44 4.11
N VAL A 255 17.44 -7.57 4.64
CA VAL A 255 17.18 -8.23 5.91
C VAL A 255 16.37 -9.50 5.64
N PRO A 256 16.78 -10.67 6.16
CA PRO A 256 16.05 -11.91 5.92
C PRO A 256 14.66 -11.88 6.56
N ALA A 257 13.73 -12.60 5.92
CA ALA A 257 12.43 -12.89 6.49
C ALA A 257 12.55 -13.72 7.78
N ARG A 258 11.44 -13.84 8.51
CA ARG A 258 11.30 -14.72 9.66
C ARG A 258 10.22 -15.77 9.45
N LEU A 259 10.39 -16.89 10.13
CA LEU A 259 9.35 -17.89 10.31
C LEU A 259 9.20 -18.20 11.81
N PHE A 260 7.97 -18.12 12.28
CA PHE A 260 7.59 -18.35 13.66
C PHE A 260 6.65 -19.55 13.73
N HIS A 261 7.05 -20.60 14.43
CA HIS A 261 6.25 -21.80 14.62
C HIS A 261 5.31 -21.66 15.83
N ASN A 262 4.03 -21.99 15.66
CA ASN A 262 3.01 -21.85 16.69
C ASN A 262 3.02 -23.02 17.67
N ARG A 263 3.33 -22.75 18.94
CA ARG A 263 3.44 -23.78 19.99
C ARG A 263 2.08 -24.31 20.47
N GLY A 264 0.98 -23.65 20.10
CA GLY A 264 -0.37 -24.01 20.52
C GLY A 264 -0.76 -23.56 21.94
N ASP A 265 0.06 -22.73 22.58
CA ASP A 265 -0.19 -22.14 23.91
C ASP A 265 -0.31 -20.61 23.86
N GLY A 266 -0.54 -20.06 22.66
CA GLY A 266 -0.56 -18.61 22.41
C GLY A 266 0.82 -18.00 22.19
N THR A 267 1.89 -18.82 22.17
CA THR A 267 3.25 -18.35 21.91
C THR A 267 3.87 -19.00 20.68
N PHE A 268 4.91 -18.34 20.16
CA PHE A 268 5.63 -18.78 18.97
C PHE A 268 7.11 -19.05 19.25
N GLU A 269 7.66 -19.98 18.50
CA GLU A 269 9.10 -20.21 18.39
C GLU A 269 9.65 -19.55 17.14
N ASP A 270 10.73 -18.77 17.24
CA ASP A 270 11.47 -18.39 16.05
C ASP A 270 12.25 -19.60 15.50
N VAL A 271 11.78 -20.14 14.38
CA VAL A 271 12.39 -21.27 13.66
C VAL A 271 13.09 -20.83 12.37
N THR A 272 13.34 -19.52 12.21
CA THR A 272 13.92 -18.92 10.99
C THR A 272 15.20 -19.64 10.52
N GLU A 273 16.09 -19.96 11.45
CA GLU A 273 17.36 -20.62 11.14
C GLU A 273 17.21 -22.11 10.89
N SER A 274 16.45 -22.83 11.74
CA SER A 274 16.24 -24.28 11.60
C SER A 274 15.45 -24.63 10.34
N ALA A 275 14.52 -23.77 9.93
CA ALA A 275 13.77 -23.88 8.67
C ALA A 275 14.56 -23.43 7.43
N GLY A 276 15.76 -22.85 7.62
CA GLY A 276 16.61 -22.37 6.53
C GLY A 276 16.17 -21.05 5.88
N ILE A 277 15.13 -20.40 6.40
CA ILE A 277 14.65 -19.10 5.91
C ILE A 277 15.73 -18.01 6.10
N GLY A 278 16.47 -18.05 7.21
CA GLY A 278 17.55 -17.09 7.49
C GLY A 278 18.68 -17.09 6.44
N ALA A 279 18.88 -18.21 5.75
CA ALA A 279 19.88 -18.33 4.68
C ALA A 279 19.42 -17.69 3.35
N ALA A 280 18.12 -17.50 3.16
CA ALA A 280 17.53 -16.86 1.98
C ALA A 280 17.52 -15.34 2.13
N ILE A 281 18.70 -14.73 2.01
CA ILE A 281 18.87 -13.29 2.18
C ILE A 281 18.37 -12.56 0.93
N GLY A 282 17.34 -11.72 1.10
CA GLY A 282 16.82 -10.87 0.03
C GLY A 282 15.83 -9.83 0.56
N PRO A 283 15.60 -8.75 -0.19
CA PRO A 283 14.64 -7.73 0.20
C PRO A 283 13.21 -8.22 -0.07
N GLY A 284 12.52 -8.69 0.97
CA GLY A 284 11.12 -9.12 0.90
C GLY A 284 10.17 -7.93 0.91
N LEU A 285 9.27 -7.87 -0.09
CA LEU A 285 8.24 -6.84 -0.18
C LEU A 285 6.84 -7.39 0.10
N GLY A 286 6.55 -8.56 -0.45
CA GLY A 286 5.27 -9.24 -0.33
C GLY A 286 5.48 -10.73 -0.11
N VAL A 287 4.50 -11.36 0.52
CA VAL A 287 4.42 -12.81 0.70
C VAL A 287 3.04 -13.29 0.24
N VAL A 288 3.01 -14.47 -0.36
CA VAL A 288 1.80 -15.24 -0.64
C VAL A 288 2.11 -16.67 -0.25
N CYS A 289 1.20 -17.29 0.50
CA CYS A 289 1.28 -18.70 0.85
C CYS A 289 0.19 -19.47 0.10
N ALA A 290 0.52 -20.68 -0.35
CA ALA A 290 -0.41 -21.59 -0.98
C ALA A 290 0.05 -23.03 -0.75
N ASP A 291 -0.90 -23.92 -0.48
CA ASP A 291 -0.67 -25.36 -0.49
C ASP A 291 -0.87 -25.89 -1.91
N PHE A 292 0.13 -26.58 -2.46
CA PHE A 292 0.11 -27.11 -3.82
C PHE A 292 -0.12 -28.62 -3.89
N ASN A 293 -0.06 -29.32 -2.75
CA ASN A 293 -0.09 -30.78 -2.73
C ASN A 293 -1.12 -31.38 -1.76
N GLY A 294 -1.70 -30.61 -0.84
CA GLY A 294 -2.55 -31.16 0.23
C GLY A 294 -1.81 -32.17 1.09
#